data_AF-A0A3N5HV61-F1
#
_entry.id   AF-A0A3N5HV61-F1
#
_cell.length_a   1.000
_cell.length_b   1.000
_cell.length_c   1.000
_cell.angle_alpha   90.00
_cell.angle_beta   90.00
_cell.angle_gamma   90.00
#
_symmetry.space_group_name_H-M   'P 1'
#
loop_
_entity.id
_entity.type
_entity.pdbx_description
1 polymer ?
#
loop_
_entity_poly.entity_id
_entity_poly.type
_entity_poly.pdbx_seq_one_letter_code
_entity_poly.pdbx_strand_id
1 'polypeptide(L)' 'GKVPLRDLVRETTDIIERLCIEAALQINDNNRAGAADMLGLSRQSLYVKLHRYGIEDKSSGNEN' A
#
# COMPACT_ATOMS: atom_id res chain seq x y z
N GLY A 1 -24.27 0.77 18.39
CA GLY A 1 -24.67 -0.21 17.35
C GLY A 1 -23.59 -1.25 17.21
N LYS A 2 -23.92 -2.50 16.88
CA LYS A 2 -22.91 -3.55 16.69
C LYS A 2 -22.30 -3.38 15.30
N VAL A 3 -20.99 -3.15 15.22
CA VAL A 3 -20.27 -3.25 13.95
C VAL A 3 -20.16 -4.74 13.59
N PRO A 4 -20.59 -5.17 12.39
CA PRO A 4 -20.42 -6.55 11.98
C PRO A 4 -18.96 -6.96 11.98
N LEU A 5 -18.65 -8.17 12.48
CA LEU A 5 -17.28 -8.70 12.53
C LEU A 5 -16.58 -8.64 11.15
N ARG A 6 -17.33 -8.89 10.07
CA ARG A 6 -16.83 -8.80 8.70
C ARG A 6 -16.29 -7.41 8.36
N ASP A 7 -16.96 -6.36 8.82
CA ASP A 7 -16.57 -4.99 8.50
C ASP A 7 -15.31 -4.60 9.28
N LEU A 8 -15.20 -5.03 10.54
CA LEU A 8 -13.98 -4.88 11.36
C LEU A 8 -12.79 -5.61 10.75
N VAL A 9 -12.98 -6.86 10.31
CA VAL A 9 -11.92 -7.65 9.68
C VAL A 9 -11.45 -6.99 8.38
N ARG A 10 -12.40 -6.48 7.58
CA ARG A 10 -12.08 -5.76 6.34
C ARG A 10 -11.27 -4.51 6.61
N GLU A 11 -11.72 -3.67 7.54
CA GLU A 11 -11.01 -2.45 7.94
C GLU A 11 -9.59 -2.75 8.44
N THR A 12 -9.45 -3.78 9.28
CA THR A 12 -8.15 -4.20 9.81
C THR A 12 -7.24 -4.71 8.68
N THR A 13 -7.78 -5.45 7.72
CA THR A 13 -7.03 -5.95 6.56
C THR A 13 -6.54 -4.82 5.68
N ASP A 14 -7.39 -3.81 5.42
CA ASP A 14 -7.01 -2.62 4.64
C ASP A 14 -5.88 -1.84 5.32
N ILE A 15 -5.91 -1.72 6.66
CA ILE A 15 -4.84 -1.08 7.45
C ILE A 15 -3.53 -1.88 7.34
N ILE A 16 -3.58 -3.20 7.55
CA ILE A 16 -2.38 -4.07 7.48
C ILE A 16 -1.78 -4.01 6.07
N GLU A 17 -2.61 -4.12 5.03
CA GLU A 17 -2.13 -4.10 3.66
C GLU A 17 -1.46 -2.78 3.30
N ARG A 18 -2.04 -1.64 3.71
CA ARG A 18 -1.42 -0.33 3.55
C ARG A 18 -0.04 -0.28 4.22
N LEU A 19 0.07 -0.71 5.48
CA LEU A 19 1.32 -0.70 6.24
C LEU A 19 2.40 -1.57 5.60
N CYS A 20 2.02 -2.77 5.12
CA CYS A 20 2.94 -3.64 4.41
C CYS A 20 3.46 -3.01 3.11
N ILE A 21 2.61 -2.31 2.36
CA ILE A 21 3.01 -1.61 1.14
C ILE A 21 3.95 -0.45 1.44
N GLU A 22 3.62 0.40 2.42
CA GLU A 22 4.46 1.54 2.83
C GLU A 22 5.85 1.05 3.29
N ALA A 23 5.90 -0.02 4.09
CA ALA A 23 7.15 -0.61 4.56
C ALA A 23 7.96 -1.20 3.40
N ALA A 24 7.34 -1.95 2.48
CA ALA A 24 8.03 -2.52 1.32
C ALA A 24 8.60 -1.43 0.41
N LEU A 25 7.87 -0.34 0.19
CA LEU A 25 8.36 0.83 -0.55
C LEU A 25 9.56 1.47 0.16
N GLN A 26 9.48 1.67 1.47
CA GLN A 26 10.59 2.25 2.24
C GLN A 26 11.85 1.38 2.19
N ILE A 27 11.71 0.06 2.37
CA ILE A 27 12.84 -0.88 2.32
C ILE A 27 13.49 -0.89 0.92
N ASN A 28 12.69 -0.70 -0.12
CA ASN A 28 13.15 -0.67 -1.51
C ASN A 28 13.46 0.74 -2.02
N ASP A 29 13.54 1.75 -1.16
CA ASP A 29 13.81 3.15 -1.54
C ASP A 29 12.89 3.66 -2.67
N ASN A 30 11.58 3.44 -2.49
CA ASN A 30 10.51 3.69 -3.46
C ASN A 30 10.64 2.94 -4.81
N ASN A 31 11.54 1.97 -4.95
CA ASN A 31 11.56 1.07 -6.10
C ASN A 31 10.32 0.16 -6.09
N ARG A 32 9.30 0.56 -6.85
CA ARG A 32 8.02 -0.14 -6.96
C ARG A 32 8.14 -1.55 -7.53
N ALA A 33 9.11 -1.82 -8.40
CA ALA A 33 9.32 -3.17 -8.91
C ALA A 33 9.84 -4.09 -7.80
N GLY A 34 10.87 -3.64 -7.06
CA GLY A 34 11.41 -4.38 -5.91
C GLY A 34 10.39 -4.56 -4.79
N ALA A 35 9.56 -3.55 -4.50
CA ALA A 35 8.48 -3.66 -3.54
C ALA A 35 7.40 -4.67 -3.97
N ALA A 36 7.02 -4.68 -5.26
CA ALA A 36 6.06 -5.66 -5.78
C ALA A 36 6.62 -7.09 -5.67
N ASP A 37 7.87 -7.28 -6.06
CA ASP A 37 8.55 -8.58 -5.98
C ASP A 37 8.65 -9.06 -4.53
N MET A 38 9.02 -8.17 -3.59
CA MET A 38 9.09 -8.46 -2.16
C MET A 38 7.73 -8.85 -1.57
N LEU A 39 6.64 -8.22 -2.01
CA LEU A 39 5.29 -8.52 -1.55
C LEU A 39 4.66 -9.73 -2.26
N GLY A 40 5.36 -10.35 -3.23
CA GLY A 40 4.81 -11.43 -4.05
C GLY A 40 3.64 -10.99 -4.93
N LEU A 41 3.61 -9.71 -5.31
CA LEU A 41 2.58 -9.10 -6.13
C LEU A 41 3.05 -8.91 -7.56
N SER A 42 2.12 -8.87 -8.51
CA SER A 42 2.43 -8.31 -9.82
C SER A 42 2.59 -6.79 -9.70
N ARG A 43 3.40 -6.18 -10.57
CA ARG A 43 3.53 -4.72 -10.63
C ARG A 43 2.18 -4.04 -10.82
N GLN A 44 1.31 -4.60 -11.66
CA GLN A 44 -0.03 -4.05 -11.90
C GLN A 44 -0.90 -4.07 -10.63
N SER A 45 -0.90 -5.17 -9.87
CA SER A 45 -1.70 -5.24 -8.64
C SER A 45 -1.16 -4.30 -7.56
N LEU A 46 0.16 -4.08 -7.50
CA LEU A 46 0.74 -3.05 -6.64
C LEU A 46 0.21 -1.65 -7.01
N TYR A 47 0.24 -1.25 -8.29
CA TYR A 47 -0.24 0.07 -8.70
C TYR A 47 -1.72 0.31 -8.35
N VAL A 48 -2.58 -0.71 -8.51
CA VAL A 48 -3.98 -0.62 -8.12
C VAL A 48 -4.12 -0.40 -6.60
N LYS A 49 -3.31 -1.07 -5.78
CA LYS A 49 -3.32 -0.92 -4.32
C LYS A 49 -2.78 0.44 -3.89
N LEU A 50 -1.71 0.94 -4.51
CA LEU A 50 -1.17 2.28 -4.26
C LEU A 50 -2.25 3.34 -4.48
N HIS A 51 -2.94 3.28 -5.62
CA HIS A 51 -4.06 4.19 -5.91
C HIS A 51 -5.21 4.03 -4.90
N ARG A 52 -5.60 2.79 -4.57
CA ARG A 52 -6.66 2.51 -3.59
C ARG A 52 -6.37 3.11 -2.22
N TYR A 53 -5.12 3.05 -1.78
CA TYR A 53 -4.70 3.52 -0.45
C TYR A 53 -4.17 4.96 -0.44
N GLY A 54 -4.17 5.66 -1.58
CA GLY A 54 -3.67 7.03 -1.69
C GLY A 54 -2.17 7.15 -1.42
N ILE A 55 -1.40 6.11 -1.75
CA ILE A 55 0.06 6.09 -1.58
C ILE A 55 0.68 6.69 -2.85
N GLU A 56 0.89 8.00 -2.84
CA GLU A 56 1.49 8.75 -3.94
C GLU A 56 3.02 8.76 -3.88
N ASP A 57 3.65 9.07 -5.02
CA ASP A 57 5.10 9.17 -5.14
C ASP A 57 5.62 10.41 -4.40
N LYS A 58 6.38 10.20 -3.32
CA LYS A 58 7.13 11.29 -2.69
C LYS A 58 8.26 11.84 -3.57
N SER A 59 8.54 11.23 -4.72
CA SER A 59 9.49 11.78 -5.71
C SER A 59 8.94 13.00 -6.47
N SER A 60 7.65 13.33 -6.32
CA SER A 60 7.09 14.61 -6.77
C SER A 60 7.27 15.70 -5.71
N GLY A 61 8.53 15.99 -5.38
CA GLY A 61 8.90 17.25 -4.75
C GLY A 61 8.67 18.39 -5.75
N ASN A 62 7.46 18.93 -5.78
CA ASN A 62 7.27 20.32 -6.19
C ASN A 62 7.46 21.17 -4.92
N GLU A 63 8.70 21.56 -4.68
CA GLU A 63 9.02 22.66 -3.78
C GLU A 63 8.41 23.93 -4.36
N ASN A 64 7.25 24.35 -3.83
CA ASN A 64 6.82 25.75 -3.86
C ASN A 64 5.92 26.06 -2.68
#